data_AF-A0A6C0E6R1-F1
#
_entry.id   AF-A0A6C0E6R1-F1
#
_cell.length_a   1.000
_cell.length_b   1.000
_cell.length_c   1.000
_cell.angle_alpha   90.00
_cell.angle_beta   90.00
_cell.angle_gamma   90.00
#
_symmetry.space_group_name_H-M   'P 1'
#
loop_
_entity.id
_entity.type
_entity.pdbx_description
1 polymer ?
#
loop_
_entity_poly.entity_id
_entity_poly.type
_entity_poly.pdbx_seq_one_letter_code
_entity_poly.pdbx_strand_id
1 'polypeptide(L)'
;MNHHGFIDISLNDDLSNIAAAIPPSIPRIGAEQPVYGGTWRFLTRPLVGHYVGWQLGGLCGEGAYGKIYRAERMVVRRREDGLFDVINGPHAVVLKTVGQLAEDEMMAYVVEALLHIVAWQSVQKVAPWSIPRPYELFRDSQSISLCMSFVNGRILSSFLSKHWLLTSKEENTRTFFEIIGQIAFVLYHLQAHLCMNHRDLKINNVLIRKRVPSQLVIGEDALEIHHEVTLIDFGFACVGKTTSILQAGTWFTERDICCKVGRDLAQLVFCIHCYFPLFDFLTPAAFEVVTRWMNISEVNVLNGLTKDGRPLKRGKPVYDTGIYEFLRRPTTDTEPCNPLTVFKDCCAGAG
;
A
#
# COMPACT_ATOMS: atom_id res chain seq x y z
N MET A 1 -1.03 -23.51 -18.54
CA MET A 1 -2.17 -23.54 -17.60
C MET A 1 -2.64 -22.11 -17.42
N ASN A 2 -3.92 -21.82 -17.58
CA ASN A 2 -4.42 -20.46 -17.40
C ASN A 2 -4.54 -20.19 -15.89
N HIS A 3 -3.54 -19.50 -15.33
CA HIS A 3 -3.61 -19.00 -13.96
C HIS A 3 -4.74 -17.97 -13.90
N HIS A 4 -5.84 -18.33 -13.25
CA HIS A 4 -6.98 -17.45 -13.06
C HIS A 4 -6.80 -16.75 -11.71
N GLY A 5 -6.85 -15.41 -11.71
CA GLY A 5 -6.48 -14.63 -10.53
C GLY A 5 -4.96 -14.67 -10.33
N PHE A 6 -4.38 -13.50 -10.08
CA PHE A 6 -2.95 -13.19 -10.06
C PHE A 6 -2.08 -13.96 -9.03
N ILE A 7 -2.58 -15.03 -8.40
CA ILE A 7 -2.00 -15.63 -7.18
C ILE A 7 -0.63 -16.25 -7.43
N ASP A 8 -0.38 -16.75 -8.64
CA ASP A 8 0.84 -17.48 -9.01
C ASP A 8 1.63 -16.76 -10.10
N ILE A 9 1.73 -15.44 -10.00
CA ILE A 9 2.59 -14.68 -10.92
C ILE A 9 4.05 -14.94 -10.54
N SER A 10 4.80 -15.46 -11.51
CA SER A 10 6.26 -15.49 -11.48
C SER A 10 6.76 -14.39 -12.39
N LEU A 11 7.47 -13.41 -11.84
CA LEU A 11 8.14 -12.39 -12.62
C LEU A 11 9.57 -12.80 -12.93
N ASN A 12 10.07 -12.37 -14.09
CA ASN A 12 11.49 -12.36 -14.38
C ASN A 12 12.20 -11.35 -13.46
N ASP A 13 13.48 -11.56 -13.18
CA ASP A 13 14.27 -10.64 -12.34
C ASP A 13 14.29 -9.20 -12.88
N ASP A 14 14.21 -9.05 -14.22
CA ASP A 14 14.15 -7.76 -14.92
C ASP A 14 12.72 -7.22 -15.11
N LEU A 15 11.71 -7.94 -14.62
CA LEU A 15 10.28 -7.62 -14.73
C LEU A 15 9.77 -7.52 -16.17
N SER A 16 10.52 -8.03 -17.15
CA SER A 16 10.16 -7.96 -18.58
C SER A 16 8.82 -8.62 -18.91
N ASN A 17 8.36 -9.56 -18.08
CA ASN A 17 7.08 -10.25 -18.24
C ASN A 17 5.94 -9.65 -17.41
N ILE A 18 6.13 -8.52 -16.71
CA ILE A 18 5.10 -7.97 -15.81
C ILE A 18 3.81 -7.63 -16.55
N ALA A 19 3.88 -7.03 -17.74
CA ALA A 19 2.70 -6.74 -18.55
C ALA A 19 2.00 -8.00 -19.06
N ALA A 20 2.76 -9.08 -19.33
CA ALA A 20 2.22 -10.37 -19.74
C ALA A 20 1.55 -11.12 -18.58
N ALA A 21 1.76 -10.68 -17.32
CA ALA A 21 1.09 -11.23 -16.16
C ALA A 21 -0.36 -10.73 -16.00
N ILE A 22 -0.77 -9.75 -16.80
CA ILE A 22 -2.17 -9.31 -16.87
C ILE A 22 -3.02 -10.45 -17.47
N PRO A 23 -4.05 -10.94 -16.75
CA PRO A 23 -4.85 -12.05 -17.24
C PRO A 23 -5.66 -11.61 -18.46
N PRO A 24 -5.79 -12.47 -19.50
CA PRO A 24 -6.57 -12.16 -20.70
C PRO A 24 -8.07 -12.03 -20.41
N SER A 25 -8.53 -12.54 -19.26
CA SER A 25 -9.92 -12.40 -18.82
C SER A 25 -10.02 -12.42 -17.30
N ILE A 26 -10.83 -11.53 -16.74
CA ILE A 26 -11.15 -11.50 -15.31
C ILE A 26 -12.31 -12.46 -15.03
N PRO A 27 -12.16 -13.39 -14.06
CA PRO A 27 -13.25 -14.28 -13.64
C PRO A 27 -14.51 -13.52 -13.25
N ARG A 28 -15.68 -14.03 -13.66
CA ARG A 28 -16.97 -13.45 -13.28
C ARG A 28 -17.53 -14.11 -12.03
N ILE A 29 -18.14 -13.30 -11.16
CA ILE A 29 -18.98 -13.82 -10.08
C ILE A 29 -20.26 -14.44 -10.67
N GLY A 30 -20.67 -15.57 -10.11
CA GLY A 30 -21.85 -16.34 -10.51
C GLY A 30 -23.04 -16.09 -9.58
N ALA A 31 -24.07 -16.91 -9.75
CA ALA A 31 -25.26 -16.87 -8.92
C ALA A 31 -24.96 -17.27 -7.46
N GLU A 32 -25.84 -16.82 -6.56
CA GLU A 32 -25.84 -17.21 -5.16
C GLU A 32 -26.20 -18.69 -4.98
N GLN A 33 -25.50 -19.37 -4.06
CA GLN A 33 -25.69 -20.78 -3.75
C GLN A 33 -25.63 -21.02 -2.24
N PRO A 34 -26.48 -21.91 -1.69
CA PRO A 34 -26.41 -22.29 -0.29
C PRO A 34 -25.23 -23.24 -0.04
N VAL A 35 -24.23 -22.78 0.71
CA VAL A 35 -23.05 -23.58 1.09
C VAL A 35 -22.70 -23.25 2.54
N TYR A 36 -22.32 -24.26 3.33
CA TYR A 36 -21.87 -24.06 4.71
C TYR A 36 -22.87 -23.28 5.60
N GLY A 37 -24.18 -23.54 5.44
CA GLY A 37 -25.23 -22.89 6.22
C GLY A 37 -25.49 -21.41 5.90
N GLY A 38 -24.88 -20.87 4.83
CA GLY A 38 -25.09 -19.49 4.37
C GLY A 38 -25.26 -19.38 2.85
N THR A 39 -25.55 -18.17 2.37
CA THR A 39 -25.67 -17.85 0.95
C THR A 39 -24.36 -17.26 0.44
N TRP A 40 -23.74 -17.95 -0.52
CA TRP A 40 -22.41 -17.62 -1.05
C TRP A 40 -22.48 -17.33 -2.54
N ARG A 41 -21.70 -16.35 -3.00
CA ARG A 41 -21.48 -16.10 -4.42
C ARG A 41 -20.15 -16.70 -4.84
N PHE A 42 -20.16 -17.61 -5.79
CA PHE A 42 -18.94 -18.26 -6.30
C PHE A 42 -18.52 -17.71 -7.65
N LEU A 43 -17.24 -17.84 -7.99
CA LEU A 43 -16.81 -17.64 -9.37
C LEU A 43 -17.49 -18.62 -10.31
N THR A 44 -17.85 -18.11 -11.49
CA THR A 44 -18.37 -18.90 -12.62
C THR A 44 -17.39 -19.94 -13.14
N ARG A 45 -16.09 -19.78 -12.84
CA ARG A 45 -15.01 -20.69 -13.23
C ARG A 45 -14.06 -20.93 -12.05
N PRO A 46 -13.49 -22.13 -11.91
CA PRO A 46 -12.53 -22.42 -10.85
C PRO A 46 -11.19 -21.69 -11.07
N LEU A 47 -10.55 -21.28 -9.97
CA LEU A 47 -9.15 -20.86 -9.93
C LEU A 47 -8.29 -22.09 -9.61
N VAL A 48 -7.43 -22.51 -10.54
CA VAL A 48 -6.49 -23.65 -10.35
C VAL A 48 -7.20 -24.91 -9.79
N GLY A 49 -8.38 -25.23 -10.32
CA GLY A 49 -9.15 -26.43 -9.92
C GLY A 49 -9.99 -26.29 -8.64
N HIS A 50 -10.09 -25.09 -8.06
CA HIS A 50 -10.91 -24.81 -6.87
C HIS A 50 -11.87 -23.65 -7.13
N TYR A 51 -13.05 -23.68 -6.51
CA TYR A 51 -13.99 -22.56 -6.55
C TYR A 51 -13.75 -21.66 -5.35
N VAL A 52 -13.80 -20.34 -5.58
CA VAL A 52 -13.72 -19.33 -4.52
C VAL A 52 -15.09 -18.69 -4.39
N GLY A 53 -15.54 -18.57 -3.14
CA GLY A 53 -16.82 -17.98 -2.80
C GLY A 53 -16.70 -16.86 -1.79
N TRP A 54 -17.64 -15.91 -1.86
CA TRP A 54 -17.72 -14.80 -0.92
C TRP A 54 -19.11 -14.61 -0.34
N GLN A 55 -19.13 -14.14 0.90
CA GLN A 55 -20.30 -13.57 1.55
C GLN A 55 -20.00 -12.10 1.87
N LEU A 56 -20.70 -11.19 1.18
CA LEU A 56 -20.48 -9.75 1.34
C LEU A 56 -21.02 -9.30 2.70
N GLY A 57 -20.20 -8.54 3.43
CA GLY A 57 -20.57 -7.91 4.70
C GLY A 57 -20.83 -6.41 4.53
N GLY A 58 -20.62 -5.67 5.63
CA GLY A 58 -20.85 -4.21 5.66
C GLY A 58 -19.81 -3.41 4.88
N LEU A 59 -20.23 -2.22 4.41
CA LEU A 59 -19.34 -1.19 3.87
C LEU A 59 -18.44 -0.66 5.00
N CYS A 60 -17.12 -0.76 4.79
CA CYS A 60 -16.10 -0.23 5.70
C CYS A 60 -15.74 1.22 5.37
N GLY A 61 -15.80 1.61 4.10
CA GLY A 61 -15.45 2.94 3.64
C GLY A 61 -15.72 3.14 2.15
N GLU A 62 -15.81 4.40 1.75
CA GLU A 62 -16.00 4.83 0.36
C GLU A 62 -15.00 5.95 0.08
N GLY A 63 -14.20 5.76 -0.96
CA GLY A 63 -13.23 6.74 -1.45
C GLY A 63 -13.61 7.24 -2.83
N ALA A 64 -12.82 8.17 -3.38
CA ALA A 64 -13.04 8.73 -4.72
C ALA A 64 -13.09 7.66 -5.82
N TYR A 65 -12.40 6.54 -5.60
CA TYR A 65 -12.13 5.51 -6.59
C TYR A 65 -12.85 4.19 -6.28
N GLY A 66 -13.64 4.09 -5.21
CA GLY A 66 -14.36 2.84 -4.95
C GLY A 66 -14.81 2.64 -3.51
N LYS A 67 -15.43 1.47 -3.31
CA LYS A 67 -16.02 1.06 -2.04
C LYS A 67 -15.22 -0.09 -1.44
N ILE A 68 -14.99 -0.03 -0.14
CA ILE A 68 -14.30 -1.03 0.64
C ILE A 68 -15.33 -1.78 1.46
N TYR A 69 -15.50 -3.08 1.21
CA TYR A 69 -16.42 -3.93 1.96
C TYR A 69 -15.64 -4.92 2.83
N ARG A 70 -16.14 -5.18 4.03
CA ARG A 70 -15.79 -6.40 4.74
C ARG A 70 -16.53 -7.56 4.08
N ALA A 71 -15.88 -8.71 3.94
CA ALA A 71 -16.53 -9.92 3.46
C ALA A 71 -15.92 -11.15 4.15
N GLU A 72 -16.56 -12.30 3.95
CA GLU A 72 -15.96 -13.60 4.21
C GLU A 72 -15.60 -14.27 2.88
N ARG A 73 -14.49 -15.00 2.87
CA ARG A 73 -13.98 -15.77 1.74
C ARG A 73 -13.90 -17.25 2.11
N MET A 74 -14.26 -18.13 1.19
CA MET A 74 -14.05 -19.57 1.31
C MET A 74 -13.45 -20.14 0.02
N VAL A 75 -12.78 -21.29 0.14
CA VAL A 75 -12.31 -22.07 -1.00
C VAL A 75 -12.92 -23.47 -0.92
N VAL A 76 -13.54 -23.91 -2.01
CA VAL A 76 -14.24 -25.19 -2.07
C VAL A 76 -13.82 -25.98 -3.31
N ARG A 77 -13.99 -27.30 -3.26
CA ARG A 77 -13.87 -28.21 -4.40
C ARG A 77 -15.24 -28.74 -4.74
N ARG A 78 -15.65 -28.65 -6.00
CA ARG A 78 -16.89 -29.30 -6.45
C ARG A 78 -16.63 -30.80 -6.61
N ARG A 79 -17.48 -31.62 -6.00
CA ARG A 79 -17.50 -33.08 -6.13
C ARG A 79 -18.26 -33.51 -7.37
N GLU A 80 -18.12 -34.78 -7.73
CA GLU A 80 -18.84 -35.41 -8.86
C GLU A 80 -20.36 -35.40 -8.67
N ASP A 81 -20.83 -35.55 -7.42
CA ASP A 81 -22.25 -35.48 -7.03
C ASP A 81 -22.82 -34.05 -7.07
N GLY A 82 -22.00 -33.06 -7.45
CA GLY A 82 -22.38 -31.66 -7.55
C GLY A 82 -22.31 -30.88 -6.22
N LEU A 83 -22.01 -31.54 -5.10
CA LEU A 83 -21.81 -30.89 -3.80
C LEU A 83 -20.40 -30.30 -3.68
N PHE A 84 -20.13 -29.60 -2.57
CA PHE A 84 -18.87 -28.92 -2.34
C PHE A 84 -18.16 -29.44 -1.08
N ASP A 85 -16.88 -29.79 -1.22
CA ASP A 85 -15.98 -30.01 -0.09
C ASP A 85 -15.24 -28.70 0.23
N VAL A 86 -15.23 -28.31 1.50
CA VAL A 86 -14.54 -27.11 1.95
C VAL A 86 -13.04 -27.39 2.05
N ILE A 87 -12.23 -26.65 1.27
CA ILE A 87 -10.77 -26.69 1.35
C ILE A 87 -10.29 -25.69 2.41
N ASN A 88 -10.76 -24.45 2.31
CA ASN A 88 -10.49 -23.41 3.30
C ASN A 88 -11.83 -22.83 3.75
N GLY A 89 -12.09 -22.91 5.05
CA GLY A 89 -13.31 -22.37 5.65
C GLY A 89 -13.44 -20.86 5.52
N PRO A 90 -14.64 -20.33 5.86
CA PRO A 90 -14.89 -18.89 5.91
C PRO A 90 -13.84 -18.15 6.75
N HIS A 91 -13.24 -17.10 6.18
CA HIS A 91 -12.34 -16.20 6.87
C HIS A 91 -12.53 -14.76 6.40
N ALA A 92 -12.22 -13.81 7.28
CA ALA A 92 -12.42 -12.40 7.01
C ALA A 92 -11.46 -11.86 5.94
N VAL A 93 -12.02 -11.13 4.99
CA VAL A 93 -11.32 -10.45 3.90
C VAL A 93 -11.86 -9.04 3.70
N VAL A 94 -11.16 -8.28 2.88
CA VAL A 94 -11.62 -6.98 2.35
C VAL A 94 -11.80 -7.11 0.85
N LEU A 95 -12.88 -6.52 0.34
CA LEU A 95 -13.11 -6.32 -1.09
C LEU A 95 -13.01 -4.82 -1.40
N LYS A 96 -12.02 -4.44 -2.22
CA LYS A 96 -11.99 -3.12 -2.86
C LYS A 96 -12.74 -3.25 -4.18
N THR A 97 -13.95 -2.70 -4.23
CA THR A 97 -14.85 -2.80 -5.37
C THR A 97 -15.02 -1.46 -6.05
N VAL A 98 -14.91 -1.45 -7.37
CA VAL A 98 -15.12 -0.26 -8.19
C VAL A 98 -16.15 -0.57 -9.25
N GLY A 99 -17.19 0.27 -9.32
CA GLY A 99 -18.33 0.08 -10.20
C GLY A 99 -18.42 1.15 -11.29
N GLN A 100 -19.27 0.88 -12.29
CA GLN A 100 -19.64 1.80 -13.38
C GLN A 100 -18.45 2.25 -14.24
N LEU A 101 -17.44 1.40 -14.35
CA LEU A 101 -16.20 1.74 -15.06
C LEU A 101 -16.33 1.56 -16.57
N ALA A 102 -15.74 2.49 -17.32
CA ALA A 102 -15.39 2.26 -18.71
C ALA A 102 -14.29 1.18 -18.83
N GLU A 103 -14.09 0.63 -20.02
CA GLU A 103 -13.17 -0.50 -20.22
C GLU A 103 -11.70 -0.16 -19.93
N ASP A 104 -11.29 1.05 -20.30
CA ASP A 104 -9.99 1.63 -19.98
C ASP A 104 -9.79 1.84 -18.47
N GLU A 105 -10.82 2.28 -17.75
CA GLU A 105 -10.75 2.42 -16.29
C GLU A 105 -10.67 1.06 -15.59
N MET A 106 -11.37 0.03 -16.11
CA MET A 106 -11.22 -1.34 -15.60
C MET A 106 -9.78 -1.82 -15.69
N MET A 107 -9.08 -1.51 -16.78
CA MET A 107 -7.67 -1.88 -16.95
C MET A 107 -6.78 -1.19 -15.91
N ALA A 108 -7.04 0.06 -15.54
CA ALA A 108 -6.30 0.72 -14.48
C ALA A 108 -6.41 -0.03 -13.13
N TYR A 109 -7.57 -0.61 -12.80
CA TYR A 109 -7.73 -1.44 -11.60
C TYR A 109 -7.10 -2.82 -11.70
N VAL A 110 -7.09 -3.41 -12.89
CA VAL A 110 -6.37 -4.66 -13.15
C VAL A 110 -4.87 -4.44 -12.92
N VAL A 111 -4.36 -3.30 -13.37
CA VAL A 111 -2.97 -2.90 -13.14
C VAL A 111 -2.71 -2.58 -11.66
N GLU A 112 -3.61 -1.89 -10.97
CA GLU A 112 -3.53 -1.69 -9.52
C GLU A 112 -3.40 -3.03 -8.77
N ALA A 113 -4.27 -3.98 -9.08
CA ALA A 113 -4.24 -5.31 -8.48
C ALA A 113 -2.91 -6.00 -8.72
N LEU A 114 -2.44 -6.01 -9.98
CA LEU A 114 -1.14 -6.58 -10.33
C LEU A 114 0.00 -5.94 -9.52
N LEU A 115 0.03 -4.61 -9.42
CA LEU A 115 1.04 -3.87 -8.66
C LEU A 115 0.99 -4.22 -7.17
N HIS A 116 -0.20 -4.35 -6.57
CA HIS A 116 -0.35 -4.83 -5.19
C HIS A 116 0.23 -6.24 -5.04
N ILE A 117 -0.10 -7.15 -5.94
CA ILE A 117 0.35 -8.55 -5.90
C ILE A 117 1.87 -8.66 -5.95
N VAL A 118 2.51 -7.99 -6.91
CA VAL A 118 3.96 -8.05 -7.05
C VAL A 118 4.66 -7.36 -5.88
N ALA A 119 4.10 -6.26 -5.35
CA ALA A 119 4.61 -5.60 -4.16
C ALA A 119 4.58 -6.53 -2.95
N TRP A 120 3.43 -7.19 -2.70
CA TRP A 120 3.27 -8.16 -1.62
C TRP A 120 4.27 -9.31 -1.76
N GLN A 121 4.38 -9.91 -2.96
CA GLN A 121 5.31 -11.01 -3.22
C GLN A 121 6.77 -10.63 -2.95
N SER A 122 7.15 -9.38 -3.23
CA SER A 122 8.52 -8.88 -3.07
C SER A 122 8.95 -8.74 -1.61
N VAL A 123 8.00 -8.48 -0.70
CA VAL A 123 8.28 -8.23 0.72
C VAL A 123 7.80 -9.34 1.64
N GLN A 124 7.01 -10.31 1.16
CA GLN A 124 6.39 -11.34 2.02
C GLN A 124 7.39 -12.18 2.84
N LYS A 125 8.62 -12.37 2.34
CA LYS A 125 9.65 -13.15 3.03
C LYS A 125 10.30 -12.40 4.20
N VAL A 126 10.28 -11.07 4.16
CA VAL A 126 11.01 -10.20 5.10
C VAL A 126 10.06 -9.41 6.01
N ALA A 127 8.86 -9.07 5.52
CA ALA A 127 7.83 -8.35 6.26
C ALA A 127 6.43 -8.78 5.79
N PRO A 128 5.97 -10.01 6.09
CA PRO A 128 4.71 -10.58 5.57
C PRO A 128 3.43 -9.80 5.93
N TRP A 129 3.46 -8.95 6.94
CA TRP A 129 2.34 -8.10 7.38
C TRP A 129 2.30 -6.74 6.68
N SER A 130 3.36 -6.35 5.98
CA SER A 130 3.56 -4.97 5.51
C SER A 130 2.68 -4.58 4.34
N ILE A 131 2.10 -5.55 3.63
CA ILE A 131 1.13 -5.34 2.55
C ILE A 131 0.05 -6.42 2.71
N PRO A 132 -1.26 -6.10 2.61
CA PRO A 132 -2.31 -7.11 2.73
C PRO A 132 -2.11 -8.17 1.65
N ARG A 133 -2.23 -9.45 2.00
CA ARG A 133 -2.14 -10.54 1.03
C ARG A 133 -3.29 -10.39 0.02
N PRO A 134 -3.01 -10.21 -1.28
CA PRO A 134 -4.04 -10.27 -2.29
C PRO A 134 -4.45 -11.73 -2.49
N TYR A 135 -5.75 -11.96 -2.63
CA TYR A 135 -6.31 -13.25 -2.94
C TYR A 135 -6.71 -13.31 -4.40
N GLU A 136 -7.71 -12.56 -4.86
CA GLU A 136 -8.09 -12.64 -6.27
C GLU A 136 -8.74 -11.36 -6.77
N LEU A 137 -8.68 -11.20 -8.10
CA LEU A 137 -9.43 -10.18 -8.82
C LEU A 137 -10.60 -10.87 -9.54
N PHE A 138 -11.80 -10.34 -9.37
CA PHE A 138 -12.99 -10.82 -10.05
C PHE A 138 -13.87 -9.65 -10.46
N ARG A 139 -14.82 -9.92 -11.34
CA ARG A 139 -15.76 -8.90 -11.82
C ARG A 139 -17.21 -9.35 -11.72
N ASP A 140 -18.09 -8.38 -11.58
CA ASP A 140 -19.52 -8.48 -11.83
C ASP A 140 -19.84 -7.78 -13.18
N SER A 141 -21.12 -7.67 -13.53
CA SER A 141 -21.63 -7.01 -14.74
C SER A 141 -21.10 -5.59 -14.93
N GLN A 142 -20.95 -4.82 -13.85
CA GLN A 142 -20.54 -3.41 -13.89
C GLN A 142 -19.45 -3.06 -12.88
N SER A 143 -18.80 -4.04 -12.25
CA SER A 143 -17.80 -3.77 -11.23
C SER A 143 -16.64 -4.74 -11.26
N ILE A 144 -15.49 -4.28 -10.77
CA ILE A 144 -14.30 -5.08 -10.53
C ILE A 144 -13.98 -5.05 -9.04
N SER A 145 -13.57 -6.18 -8.48
CA SER A 145 -13.28 -6.33 -7.06
C SER A 145 -11.95 -7.02 -6.84
N LEU A 146 -11.07 -6.38 -6.09
CA LEU A 146 -9.85 -6.98 -5.56
C LEU A 146 -10.11 -7.48 -4.14
N CYS A 147 -9.97 -8.79 -3.95
CA CYS A 147 -10.03 -9.44 -2.64
C CYS A 147 -8.65 -9.51 -2.00
N MET A 148 -8.56 -9.13 -0.73
CA MET A 148 -7.32 -9.14 0.04
C MET A 148 -7.56 -9.49 1.51
N SER A 149 -6.49 -9.87 2.22
CA SER A 149 -6.55 -10.18 3.66
C SER A 149 -7.08 -8.99 4.46
N PHE A 150 -7.99 -9.27 5.40
CA PHE A 150 -8.44 -8.26 6.36
C PHE A 150 -7.33 -7.94 7.36
N VAL A 151 -6.95 -6.66 7.43
CA VAL A 151 -6.00 -6.14 8.41
C VAL A 151 -6.78 -5.51 9.54
N ASN A 152 -6.77 -6.15 10.73
CA ASN A 152 -7.37 -5.59 11.94
C ASN A 152 -6.47 -4.49 12.53
N GLY A 153 -6.37 -3.36 11.83
CA GLY A 153 -5.57 -2.20 12.22
C GLY A 153 -6.37 -0.90 12.16
N ARG A 154 -5.79 0.15 12.73
CA ARG A 154 -6.33 1.51 12.65
C ARG A 154 -5.63 2.24 11.52
N ILE A 155 -6.34 3.13 10.84
CA ILE A 155 -5.70 4.09 9.94
C ILE A 155 -4.72 4.95 10.76
N LEU A 156 -3.51 5.18 10.24
CA LEU A 156 -2.44 5.85 10.95
C LEU A 156 -2.85 7.24 11.43
N SER A 157 -3.61 8.01 10.64
CA SER A 157 -4.18 9.29 11.07
C SER A 157 -4.98 9.17 12.38
N SER A 158 -5.89 8.20 12.46
CA SER A 158 -6.68 7.94 13.67
C SER A 158 -5.85 7.46 14.85
N PHE A 159 -4.79 6.69 14.58
CA PHE A 159 -3.85 6.25 15.61
C PHE A 159 -3.08 7.45 16.19
N LEU A 160 -2.45 8.27 15.34
CA LEU A 160 -1.65 9.43 15.75
C LEU A 160 -2.51 10.45 16.52
N SER A 161 -3.72 10.77 16.04
CA SER A 161 -4.62 11.69 16.75
C SER A 161 -4.95 11.25 18.18
N LYS A 162 -5.02 9.94 18.43
CA LYS A 162 -5.33 9.41 19.77
C LYS A 162 -4.07 9.23 20.62
N HIS A 163 -2.99 8.76 20.01
CA HIS A 163 -1.78 8.40 20.71
C HIS A 163 -0.98 9.66 21.07
N TRP A 164 -0.61 10.47 20.07
CA TRP A 164 0.33 11.58 20.26
C TRP A 164 -0.17 12.70 21.15
N LEU A 165 -1.48 12.87 21.30
CA LEU A 165 -2.06 13.83 22.24
C LEU A 165 -1.98 13.38 23.71
N LEU A 166 -1.75 12.09 23.96
CA LEU A 166 -1.81 11.49 25.30
C LEU A 166 -0.44 11.00 25.80
N THR A 167 0.59 11.06 24.97
CA THR A 167 1.93 10.53 25.26
C THR A 167 2.99 11.62 25.20
N SER A 168 4.13 11.36 25.85
CA SER A 168 5.26 12.30 25.87
C SER A 168 5.94 12.40 24.51
N LYS A 169 6.77 13.44 24.32
CA LYS A 169 7.54 13.60 23.09
C LYS A 169 8.51 12.46 22.83
N GLU A 170 9.05 11.86 23.90
CA GLU A 170 9.97 10.72 23.83
C GLU A 170 9.23 9.48 23.29
N GLU A 171 8.05 9.19 23.84
CA GLU A 171 7.20 8.09 23.36
C GLU A 171 6.74 8.30 21.92
N ASN A 172 6.36 9.53 21.58
CA ASN A 172 5.98 9.92 20.22
C ASN A 172 7.15 9.77 19.25
N THR A 173 8.35 10.19 19.64
CA THR A 173 9.59 10.03 18.88
C THR A 173 9.91 8.55 18.64
N ARG A 174 9.85 7.71 19.67
CA ARG A 174 10.08 6.27 19.52
C ARG A 174 9.08 5.67 18.54
N THR A 175 7.79 5.93 18.74
CA THR A 175 6.72 5.42 17.87
C THR A 175 6.84 5.97 16.44
N PHE A 176 7.26 7.23 16.28
CA PHE A 176 7.50 7.84 14.97
C PHE A 176 8.63 7.12 14.22
N PHE A 177 9.80 6.94 14.83
CA PHE A 177 10.91 6.24 14.18
C PHE A 177 10.61 4.76 13.93
N GLU A 178 9.84 4.13 14.82
CA GLU A 178 9.36 2.77 14.59
C GLU A 178 8.49 2.69 13.31
N ILE A 179 7.52 3.61 13.16
CA ILE A 179 6.62 3.64 12.00
C ILE A 179 7.38 3.97 10.72
N ILE A 180 8.19 5.03 10.74
CA ILE A 180 8.95 5.47 9.56
C ILE A 180 9.99 4.43 9.16
N GLY A 181 10.68 3.83 10.13
CA GLY A 181 11.65 2.76 9.90
C GLY A 181 11.01 1.52 9.26
N GLN A 182 9.85 1.07 9.74
CA GLN A 182 9.11 -0.03 9.10
C GLN A 182 8.76 0.29 7.64
N ILE A 183 8.29 1.51 7.37
CA ILE A 183 7.93 1.92 6.01
C ILE A 183 9.16 2.03 5.12
N ALA A 184 10.26 2.57 5.65
CA ALA A 184 11.54 2.66 4.95
C ALA A 184 12.09 1.27 4.61
N PHE A 185 11.98 0.30 5.52
CA PHE A 185 12.34 -1.10 5.28
C PHE A 185 11.57 -1.70 4.10
N VAL A 186 10.24 -1.51 4.08
CA VAL A 186 9.37 -2.02 3.01
C VAL A 186 9.70 -1.36 1.68
N LEU A 187 9.83 -0.03 1.67
CA LEU A 187 10.16 0.74 0.46
C LEU A 187 11.56 0.42 -0.08
N TYR A 188 12.53 0.13 0.78
CA TYR A 188 13.86 -0.34 0.38
C TYR A 188 13.74 -1.61 -0.47
N HIS A 189 13.02 -2.63 0.00
CA HIS A 189 12.84 -3.87 -0.74
C HIS A 189 12.02 -3.68 -2.03
N LEU A 190 10.97 -2.87 -2.00
CA LEU A 190 10.18 -2.56 -3.19
C LEU A 190 10.99 -1.83 -4.26
N GLN A 191 11.83 -0.87 -3.86
CA GLN A 191 12.69 -0.13 -4.80
C GLN A 191 13.84 -1.01 -5.31
N ALA A 192 14.48 -1.79 -4.44
CA ALA A 192 15.59 -2.65 -4.80
C ALA A 192 15.17 -3.78 -5.77
N HIS A 193 14.01 -4.41 -5.54
CA HIS A 193 13.58 -5.55 -6.33
C HIS A 193 12.70 -5.16 -7.53
N LEU A 194 11.87 -4.13 -7.38
CA LEU A 194 10.86 -3.81 -8.39
C LEU A 194 11.08 -2.44 -9.05
N CYS A 195 12.02 -1.61 -8.58
CA CYS A 195 12.03 -0.19 -8.93
C CYS A 195 10.63 0.42 -8.79
N MET A 196 9.98 0.13 -7.66
CA MET A 196 8.58 0.47 -7.42
C MET A 196 8.45 1.68 -6.51
N ASN A 197 7.45 2.50 -6.79
CA ASN A 197 6.95 3.48 -5.82
C ASN A 197 5.43 3.43 -5.70
N HIS A 198 4.96 3.81 -4.53
CA HIS A 198 3.54 3.89 -4.20
C HIS A 198 2.84 5.12 -4.82
N ARG A 199 3.55 6.27 -4.93
CA ARG A 199 3.07 7.57 -5.47
C ARG A 199 1.92 8.25 -4.72
N ASP A 200 1.26 7.54 -3.82
CA ASP A 200 0.24 8.10 -2.94
C ASP A 200 0.41 7.66 -1.48
N LEU A 201 1.64 7.65 -0.99
CA LEU A 201 1.90 7.26 0.40
C LEU A 201 1.57 8.42 1.36
N LYS A 202 0.49 8.25 2.12
CA LYS A 202 -0.03 9.23 3.08
C LYS A 202 -0.59 8.53 4.32
N ILE A 203 -0.84 9.28 5.39
CA ILE A 203 -1.31 8.71 6.68
C ILE A 203 -2.64 7.95 6.61
N ASN A 204 -3.43 8.13 5.55
CA ASN A 204 -4.67 7.38 5.34
C ASN A 204 -4.45 6.05 4.60
N ASN A 205 -3.28 5.88 3.96
CA ASN A 205 -2.89 4.70 3.21
C ASN A 205 -1.94 3.80 4.01
N VAL A 206 -1.93 4.00 5.34
CA VAL A 206 -1.13 3.22 6.28
C VAL A 206 -2.05 2.75 7.40
N LEU A 207 -2.06 1.44 7.63
CA LEU A 207 -2.69 0.83 8.80
C LEU A 207 -1.63 0.51 9.84
N ILE A 208 -2.01 0.62 11.12
CA ILE A 208 -1.15 0.30 12.25
C ILE A 208 -1.93 -0.51 13.30
N ARG A 209 -1.27 -1.51 13.89
CA ARG A 209 -1.77 -2.27 15.04
C ARG A 209 -0.65 -2.67 15.96
N LYS A 210 -0.98 -2.97 17.23
CA LYS A 210 -0.01 -3.55 18.16
C LYS A 210 0.36 -4.97 17.74
N ARG A 211 1.59 -5.37 18.03
CA ARG A 211 2.10 -6.73 17.82
C ARG A 211 2.98 -7.18 18.99
N VAL A 212 3.36 -8.44 18.95
CA VAL A 212 4.49 -8.93 19.75
C VAL A 212 5.78 -8.31 19.19
N PRO A 213 6.70 -7.85 20.04
CA PRO A 213 7.97 -7.26 19.61
C PRO A 213 8.70 -8.16 18.61
N SER A 214 9.31 -7.54 17.60
CA SER A 214 10.15 -8.23 16.62
C SER A 214 11.19 -7.28 16.06
N GLN A 215 12.09 -7.78 15.22
CA GLN A 215 13.14 -6.97 14.62
C GLN A 215 13.07 -7.01 13.10
N LEU A 216 13.33 -5.86 12.48
CA LEU A 216 13.62 -5.71 11.06
C LEU A 216 15.11 -5.47 10.90
N VAL A 217 15.76 -6.12 9.92
CA VAL A 217 17.22 -6.08 9.79
C VAL A 217 17.63 -5.80 8.34
N ILE A 218 18.49 -4.80 8.13
CA ILE A 218 19.17 -4.55 6.86
C ILE A 218 20.67 -4.45 7.13
N GLY A 219 21.43 -5.46 6.70
CA GLY A 219 22.86 -5.54 7.00
C GLY A 219 23.08 -5.67 8.51
N GLU A 220 23.79 -4.71 9.10
CA GLU A 220 24.09 -4.66 10.54
C GLU A 220 23.07 -3.83 11.34
N ASP A 221 22.19 -3.10 10.65
CA ASP A 221 21.20 -2.23 11.27
C ASP A 221 19.93 -3.02 11.62
N ALA A 222 19.48 -2.91 12.87
CA ALA A 222 18.31 -3.60 13.38
C ALA A 222 17.34 -2.62 14.05
N LEU A 223 16.07 -2.69 13.67
CA LEU A 223 14.99 -1.90 14.23
C LEU A 223 14.05 -2.81 15.04
N GLU A 224 13.96 -2.58 16.34
CA GLU A 224 12.91 -3.20 17.16
C GLU A 224 11.56 -2.54 16.88
N ILE A 225 10.52 -3.36 16.70
CA ILE A 225 9.16 -2.91 16.40
C ILE A 225 8.15 -3.52 17.37
N HIS A 226 7.25 -2.68 17.89
CA HIS A 226 6.15 -3.04 18.80
C HIS A 226 4.77 -2.93 18.13
N HIS A 227 4.74 -2.37 16.94
CA HIS A 227 3.59 -2.19 16.06
C HIS A 227 3.87 -2.85 14.71
N GLU A 228 2.82 -3.32 14.06
CA GLU A 228 2.84 -3.69 12.64
C GLU A 228 2.29 -2.52 11.84
N VAL A 229 3.08 -2.09 10.86
CA VAL A 229 2.67 -1.12 9.85
C VAL A 229 2.36 -1.85 8.54
N THR A 230 1.22 -1.52 7.95
CA THR A 230 0.75 -2.11 6.68
C THR A 230 0.41 -1.01 5.68
N LEU A 231 1.03 -1.05 4.51
CA LEU A 231 0.75 -0.18 3.37
C LEU A 231 -0.47 -0.69 2.60
N ILE A 232 -1.38 0.22 2.24
CA ILE A 232 -2.58 -0.08 1.47
C ILE A 232 -2.76 0.94 0.34
N ASP A 233 -3.65 0.61 -0.59
CA ASP A 233 -4.10 1.50 -1.68
C ASP A 233 -3.04 1.83 -2.75
N PHE A 234 -2.71 0.82 -3.56
CA PHE A 234 -1.75 0.92 -4.67
C PHE A 234 -2.32 1.57 -5.94
N GLY A 235 -3.45 2.30 -5.84
CA GLY A 235 -4.18 2.87 -6.99
C GLY A 235 -3.39 3.88 -7.82
N PHE A 236 -2.27 4.37 -7.29
CA PHE A 236 -1.33 5.21 -8.02
C PHE A 236 0.05 4.59 -8.15
N ALA A 237 0.29 3.35 -7.72
CA ALA A 237 1.62 2.77 -7.76
C ALA A 237 2.16 2.60 -9.20
N CYS A 238 3.47 2.39 -9.31
CA CYS A 238 4.12 2.07 -10.58
C CYS A 238 5.35 1.20 -10.38
N VAL A 239 5.79 0.56 -11.46
CA VAL A 239 7.06 -0.19 -11.58
C VAL A 239 7.85 0.34 -12.77
N GLY A 240 9.14 0.61 -12.57
CA GLY A 240 10.07 0.96 -13.64
C GLY A 240 11.18 1.92 -13.21
N LYS A 241 12.37 1.76 -13.78
CA LYS A 241 13.57 2.50 -13.35
C LYS A 241 13.62 3.94 -13.89
N THR A 242 13.63 4.10 -15.21
CA THR A 242 13.73 5.40 -15.89
C THR A 242 12.36 5.90 -16.34
N THR A 243 11.52 5.00 -16.83
CA THR A 243 10.12 5.22 -17.21
C THR A 243 9.24 4.18 -16.53
N SER A 244 7.94 4.44 -16.47
CA SER A 244 6.99 3.44 -16.00
C SER A 244 6.89 2.30 -17.02
N ILE A 245 7.19 1.07 -16.60
CA ILE A 245 6.88 -0.16 -17.37
C ILE A 245 5.40 -0.50 -17.16
N LEU A 246 4.92 -0.30 -15.94
CA LEU A 246 3.55 -0.52 -15.53
C LEU A 246 3.14 0.53 -14.51
N GLN A 247 1.94 1.11 -14.65
CA GLN A 247 1.43 2.09 -13.70
C GLN A 247 -0.09 2.02 -13.52
N ALA A 248 -0.54 2.20 -12.29
CA ALA A 248 -1.95 2.37 -11.96
C ALA A 248 -2.35 3.85 -11.97
N GLY A 249 -3.63 4.09 -12.28
CA GLY A 249 -4.25 5.41 -12.32
C GLY A 249 -3.81 6.28 -13.50
N THR A 250 -4.50 7.39 -13.69
CA THR A 250 -4.30 8.33 -14.81
C THR A 250 -3.63 9.64 -14.41
N TRP A 251 -3.38 9.86 -13.10
CA TRP A 251 -2.77 11.09 -12.59
C TRP A 251 -1.32 11.29 -13.05
N PHE A 252 -0.62 10.18 -13.32
CA PHE A 252 0.76 10.17 -13.81
C PHE A 252 0.80 9.68 -15.25
N THR A 253 1.61 10.34 -16.06
CA THR A 253 1.86 9.94 -17.44
C THR A 253 2.97 8.89 -17.50
N GLU A 254 3.03 8.11 -18.58
CA GLU A 254 4.10 7.12 -18.78
C GLU A 254 5.50 7.76 -18.86
N ARG A 255 5.57 9.06 -19.15
CA ARG A 255 6.80 9.86 -19.18
C ARG A 255 7.29 10.26 -17.80
N ASP A 256 6.42 10.21 -16.79
CA ASP A 256 6.82 10.51 -15.42
C ASP A 256 7.74 9.40 -14.89
N ILE A 257 8.82 9.80 -14.21
CA ILE A 257 9.76 8.87 -13.61
C ILE A 257 9.01 8.04 -12.56
N CYS A 258 8.98 6.73 -12.77
CA CYS A 258 8.37 5.83 -11.80
C CYS A 258 9.21 5.76 -10.53
N CYS A 259 10.38 5.11 -10.56
CA CYS A 259 11.22 4.93 -9.39
C CYS A 259 12.04 6.16 -9.06
N LYS A 260 11.52 6.98 -8.15
CA LYS A 260 12.22 8.12 -7.57
C LYS A 260 12.52 7.84 -6.10
N VAL A 261 13.78 7.53 -5.83
CA VAL A 261 14.28 7.15 -4.49
C VAL A 261 13.90 8.22 -3.47
N GLY A 262 13.32 7.79 -2.35
CA GLY A 262 12.88 8.68 -1.26
C GLY A 262 11.59 9.47 -1.48
N ARG A 263 10.95 9.42 -2.66
CA ARG A 263 9.70 10.14 -2.92
C ARG A 263 8.58 9.77 -1.94
N ASP A 264 8.30 8.48 -1.78
CA ASP A 264 7.17 8.02 -0.97
C ASP A 264 7.36 8.38 0.52
N LEU A 265 8.59 8.32 1.03
CA LEU A 265 8.92 8.75 2.41
C LEU A 265 8.76 10.26 2.58
N ALA A 266 9.29 11.06 1.66
CA ALA A 266 9.13 12.51 1.69
C ALA A 266 7.64 12.90 1.71
N GLN A 267 6.83 12.26 0.88
CA GLN A 267 5.40 12.49 0.81
C GLN A 267 4.69 12.13 2.13
N LEU A 268 5.02 10.97 2.70
CA LEU A 268 4.43 10.54 3.97
C LEU A 268 4.80 11.47 5.13
N VAL A 269 6.09 11.79 5.27
CA VAL A 269 6.58 12.66 6.35
C VAL A 269 5.97 14.05 6.24
N PHE A 270 5.85 14.59 5.02
CA PHE A 270 5.19 15.86 4.78
C PHE A 270 3.71 15.78 5.16
N CYS A 271 3.02 14.71 4.76
CA CYS A 271 1.63 14.45 5.16
C CYS A 271 1.45 14.44 6.68
N ILE A 272 2.28 13.67 7.40
CA ILE A 272 2.25 13.62 8.87
C ILE A 272 2.42 15.03 9.43
N HIS A 273 3.42 15.79 8.96
CA HIS A 273 3.71 17.13 9.46
C HIS A 273 2.55 18.11 9.26
N CYS A 274 1.83 18.04 8.14
CA CYS A 274 0.66 18.88 7.88
C CYS A 274 -0.47 18.66 8.89
N TYR A 275 -0.71 17.42 9.31
CA TYR A 275 -1.77 17.08 10.28
C TYR A 275 -1.29 17.15 11.74
N PHE A 276 -0.02 16.84 11.96
CA PHE A 276 0.63 16.76 13.27
C PHE A 276 1.97 17.48 13.16
N PRO A 277 2.02 18.79 13.43
CA PRO A 277 3.25 19.56 13.32
C PRO A 277 4.36 18.93 14.15
N LEU A 278 5.35 18.34 13.48
CA LEU A 278 6.30 17.41 14.13
C LEU A 278 7.10 18.07 15.26
N PHE A 279 7.32 19.39 15.22
CA PHE A 279 7.99 20.13 16.30
C PHE A 279 7.18 20.13 17.61
N ASP A 280 5.85 20.00 17.54
CA ASP A 280 4.96 19.91 18.71
C ASP A 280 4.97 18.50 19.33
N PHE A 281 5.27 17.47 18.54
CA PHE A 281 5.12 16.07 18.95
C PHE A 281 6.41 15.29 19.14
N LEU A 282 7.51 15.70 18.49
CA LEU A 282 8.80 15.03 18.57
C LEU A 282 9.75 15.78 19.50
N THR A 283 10.76 15.05 20.01
CA THR A 283 11.91 15.66 20.66
C THR A 283 12.70 16.56 19.69
N PRO A 284 13.41 17.59 20.17
CA PRO A 284 14.20 18.47 19.30
C PRO A 284 15.21 17.70 18.42
N ALA A 285 15.94 16.74 19.01
CA ALA A 285 16.91 15.92 18.29
C ALA A 285 16.25 15.10 17.16
N ALA A 286 15.09 14.49 17.42
CA ALA A 286 14.37 13.75 16.38
C ALA A 286 13.84 14.69 15.28
N PHE A 287 13.35 15.86 15.64
CA PHE A 287 12.88 16.85 14.66
C PHE A 287 14.03 17.37 13.78
N GLU A 288 15.24 17.51 14.31
CA GLU A 288 16.44 17.83 13.53
C GLU A 288 16.77 16.74 12.51
N VAL A 289 16.72 15.47 12.91
CA VAL A 289 16.91 14.33 11.99
C VAL A 289 15.90 14.39 10.84
N VAL A 290 14.61 14.55 11.16
CA VAL A 290 13.56 14.65 10.13
C VAL A 290 13.74 15.88 9.25
N THR A 291 14.16 17.01 9.82
CA THR A 291 14.44 18.23 9.05
C THR A 291 15.54 18.00 8.02
N ARG A 292 16.57 17.19 8.34
CA ARG A 292 17.61 16.83 7.37
C ARG A 292 17.07 16.00 6.22
N TRP A 293 16.22 15.01 6.49
CA TRP A 293 15.56 14.23 5.43
C TRP A 293 14.73 15.13 4.51
N MET A 294 14.05 16.12 5.10
CA MET A 294 13.10 16.96 4.38
C MET A 294 13.73 18.18 3.71
N ASN A 295 15.06 18.30 3.71
CA ASN A 295 15.81 19.27 2.91
C ASN A 295 15.98 18.75 1.47
N ILE A 296 14.91 18.84 0.68
CA ILE A 296 14.79 18.30 -0.68
C ILE A 296 15.01 19.43 -1.68
N SER A 297 15.97 19.27 -2.61
CA SER A 297 16.32 20.31 -3.59
C SER A 297 16.53 21.70 -2.98
N GLU A 298 17.31 21.77 -1.89
CA GLU A 298 17.58 23.01 -1.14
C GLU A 298 16.33 23.68 -0.52
N VAL A 299 15.23 22.94 -0.39
CA VAL A 299 14.00 23.38 0.27
C VAL A 299 13.76 22.49 1.46
N ASN A 300 13.64 23.09 2.64
CA ASN A 300 12.99 22.38 3.74
C ASN A 300 11.49 22.32 3.45
N VAL A 301 11.01 21.18 2.97
CA VAL A 301 9.61 21.04 2.57
C VAL A 301 8.65 21.14 3.75
N LEU A 302 9.11 20.87 4.99
CA LEU A 302 8.30 21.04 6.20
C LEU A 302 7.89 22.51 6.43
N ASN A 303 8.59 23.47 5.82
CA ASN A 303 8.21 24.88 5.94
C ASN A 303 7.00 25.26 5.07
N GLY A 304 6.40 24.33 4.33
CA GLY A 304 5.19 24.56 3.52
C GLY A 304 5.44 24.64 2.01
N LEU A 305 6.68 24.45 1.54
CA LEU A 305 7.11 24.45 0.14
C LEU A 305 7.05 25.81 -0.60
N THR A 306 8.17 26.25 -1.18
CA THR A 306 8.37 26.38 -2.64
C THR A 306 9.86 26.10 -2.88
N LYS A 307 10.28 25.48 -3.99
CA LYS A 307 11.07 26.17 -5.04
C LYS A 307 10.78 25.56 -6.43
N ASP A 308 9.57 25.30 -6.93
CA ASP A 308 8.28 25.98 -6.83
C ASP A 308 7.11 24.99 -6.98
N GLY A 309 7.06 23.95 -6.15
CA GLY A 309 5.81 23.23 -5.91
C GLY A 309 5.08 23.86 -4.72
N ARG A 310 4.48 25.04 -4.94
CA ARG A 310 4.33 26.12 -3.94
C ARG A 310 3.08 25.96 -3.03
N PRO A 311 3.20 25.64 -1.73
CA PRO A 311 2.41 26.41 -0.73
C PRO A 311 3.17 27.29 0.29
N LEU A 312 3.72 28.43 -0.11
CA LEU A 312 4.14 29.46 0.87
C LEU A 312 3.84 30.89 0.41
N LYS A 313 3.06 31.64 1.23
CA LYS A 313 3.48 32.86 1.95
C LYS A 313 2.55 33.10 3.18
N ARG A 314 2.96 32.69 4.39
CA ARG A 314 2.27 32.87 5.71
C ARG A 314 1.16 31.87 6.11
N GLY A 315 1.12 30.66 5.53
CA GLY A 315 0.22 29.58 5.97
C GLY A 315 0.98 28.40 6.58
N LYS A 316 0.33 27.66 7.51
CA LYS A 316 0.81 26.34 7.98
C LYS A 316 0.93 25.37 6.78
N PRO A 317 1.86 24.40 6.78
CA PRO A 317 1.96 23.40 5.73
C PRO A 317 0.62 22.69 5.49
N VAL A 318 0.20 22.56 4.23
CA VAL A 318 -1.05 21.90 3.85
C VAL A 318 -0.73 20.73 2.91
N TYR A 319 -1.34 19.58 3.18
CA TYR A 319 -1.20 18.40 2.32
C TYR A 319 -2.20 18.50 1.16
N ASP A 320 -1.77 19.08 0.05
CA ASP A 320 -2.56 19.26 -1.18
C ASP A 320 -1.81 18.73 -2.41
N THR A 321 -2.28 19.05 -3.62
CA THR A 321 -1.64 18.64 -4.88
C THR A 321 -0.21 19.18 -5.04
N GLY A 322 0.18 20.23 -4.30
CA GLY A 322 1.47 20.89 -4.41
C GLY A 322 2.66 19.98 -4.09
N ILE A 323 2.55 19.11 -3.08
CA ILE A 323 3.62 18.15 -2.77
C ILE A 323 3.77 17.09 -3.88
N TYR A 324 2.66 16.63 -4.47
CA TYR A 324 2.70 15.66 -5.57
C TYR A 324 3.39 16.27 -6.80
N GLU A 325 3.02 17.50 -7.16
CA GLU A 325 3.65 18.21 -8.26
C GLU A 325 5.11 18.56 -8.00
N PHE A 326 5.47 18.88 -6.75
CA PHE A 326 6.86 19.10 -6.37
C PHE A 326 7.70 17.84 -6.56
N LEU A 327 7.24 16.72 -6.00
CA LEU A 327 7.98 15.47 -6.01
C LEU A 327 7.98 14.78 -7.40
N ARG A 328 7.00 15.06 -8.26
CA ARG A 328 6.94 14.53 -9.64
C ARG A 328 8.04 15.07 -10.54
N ARG A 329 8.60 16.25 -10.24
CA ARG A 329 9.60 16.89 -11.11
C ARG A 329 10.85 16.02 -11.26
N PRO A 330 11.37 15.82 -12.48
CA PRO A 330 12.61 15.07 -12.68
C PRO A 330 13.81 15.67 -11.94
N THR A 331 13.84 16.99 -11.77
CA THR A 331 14.94 17.73 -11.13
C THR A 331 14.88 17.75 -9.60
N THR A 332 13.78 17.32 -9.00
CA THR A 332 13.65 17.34 -7.53
C THR A 332 14.46 16.18 -6.95
N ASP A 333 15.43 16.46 -6.10
CA ASP A 333 16.31 15.47 -5.48
C ASP A 333 15.76 15.06 -4.12
N THR A 334 15.26 13.83 -4.04
CA THR A 334 14.66 13.23 -2.85
C THR A 334 15.61 12.24 -2.16
N GLU A 335 16.88 12.20 -2.54
CA GLU A 335 17.90 11.32 -1.94
C GLU A 335 18.06 11.48 -0.42
N PRO A 336 17.86 12.67 0.19
CA PRO A 336 17.86 12.78 1.65
C PRO A 336 16.79 11.92 2.36
N CYS A 337 15.72 11.56 1.64
CA CYS A 337 14.69 10.62 2.09
C CYS A 337 14.93 9.18 1.60
N ASN A 338 16.14 8.81 1.18
CA ASN A 338 16.46 7.45 0.72
C ASN A 338 16.04 6.42 1.80
N PRO A 339 15.27 5.37 1.44
CA PRO A 339 14.77 4.41 2.42
C PRO A 339 15.86 3.72 3.26
N LEU A 340 17.03 3.42 2.68
CA LEU A 340 18.13 2.82 3.44
C LEU A 340 18.69 3.80 4.47
N THR A 341 18.93 5.05 4.08
CA THR A 341 19.41 6.11 4.98
C THR A 341 18.42 6.37 6.12
N VAL A 342 17.13 6.51 5.79
CA VAL A 342 16.07 6.74 6.77
C VAL A 342 15.93 5.55 7.73
N PHE A 343 16.03 4.31 7.22
CA PHE A 343 16.00 3.13 8.08
C PHE A 343 17.14 3.12 9.10
N LYS A 344 18.37 3.41 8.67
CA LYS A 344 19.54 3.49 9.55
C LYS A 344 19.38 4.57 10.63
N ASP A 345 18.94 5.75 10.22
CA ASP A 345 18.67 6.85 11.17
C ASP A 345 17.57 6.47 12.17
N CYS A 346 16.53 5.71 11.76
CA CYS A 346 15.51 5.20 12.67
C CYS A 346 16.05 4.15 13.65
N CYS A 347 16.98 3.29 13.23
CA CYS A 347 17.64 2.33 14.12
C CYS A 347 18.46 3.06 15.19
N ALA A 348 19.16 4.12 14.82
CA ALA A 348 19.93 4.94 15.76
C ALA A 348 19.05 5.80 16.68
N GLY A 349 17.89 6.27 16.18
CA GLY A 349 16.99 7.15 16.92
C GLY A 349 15.96 6.45 17.81
N ALA A 350 15.74 5.14 17.63
CA ALA A 350 14.82 4.35 18.44
C ALA A 350 15.45 3.79 19.73
N GLY A 351 16.80 3.85 19.84
CA GLY A 351 17.59 3.34 20.97
C GLY A 351 17.73 4.28 22.15
#